data_AF-A0A8J5MEC0-F1
#
_entry.id   AF-A0A8J5MEC0-F1
#
_cell.length_a   1.000
_cell.length_b   1.000
_cell.length_c   1.000
_cell.angle_alpha   90.00
_cell.angle_beta   90.00
_cell.angle_gamma   90.00
#
_symmetry.space_group_name_H-M   'P 1'
#
loop_
_entity.id
_entity.type
_entity.pdbx_description
1 polymer ?
#
loop_
_entity_poly.entity_id
_entity_poly.type
_entity_poly.pdbx_seq_one_letter_code
_entity_poly.pdbx_strand_id
1 'polypeptide(L)'
;ERTRQRQCKVCSIYKPSHKKRGGTSSYYCLQCSEGKRGLVTLCNKARDYTEDEGLICSQIWHVTWRNGEFAPKAGPVRDRGVSKVPH
;
A
#
# COMPACT_ATOMS: atom_id res chain seq x y z
N GLU A 1 13.85 12.38 -15.64
CA GLU A 1 12.70 11.48 -15.86
C GLU A 1 11.53 11.88 -14.97
N ARG A 2 10.28 11.88 -15.48
CA ARG A 2 9.10 12.26 -14.68
C ARG A 2 8.73 11.09 -13.77
N THR A 3 9.31 11.03 -12.58
CA THR A 3 8.98 10.03 -11.55
C THR A 3 7.49 10.08 -11.28
N ARG A 4 6.75 9.07 -11.77
CA ARG A 4 5.29 8.99 -11.56
C ARG A 4 5.05 8.82 -10.07
N GLN A 5 4.60 9.89 -9.42
CA GLN A 5 4.10 9.84 -8.05
C GLN A 5 2.90 8.88 -8.03
N ARG A 6 3.06 7.73 -7.39
CA ARG A 6 1.99 6.73 -7.25
C ARG A 6 1.37 6.84 -5.86
N GLN A 7 0.11 6.45 -5.73
CA GLN A 7 -0.56 6.46 -4.43
C GLN A 7 0.03 5.38 -3.53
N CYS A 8 0.45 5.78 -2.33
CA CYS A 8 0.89 4.82 -1.33
C CYS A 8 -0.32 3.99 -0.88
N LYS A 9 -0.19 2.66 -0.91
CA LYS A 9 -1.29 1.75 -0.54
C LYS A 9 -1.79 1.99 0.87
N VAL A 10 -0.86 2.11 1.82
CA VAL A 10 -1.17 2.41 3.22
C VAL A 10 -1.77 3.81 3.37
N CYS A 11 -1.26 4.80 2.63
CA CYS A 11 -1.87 6.13 2.68
C CYS A 11 -3.28 6.17 2.10
N SER A 12 -3.56 5.39 1.06
CA SER A 12 -4.89 5.26 0.47
C SER A 12 -5.89 4.61 1.41
N ILE A 13 -5.44 3.68 2.26
CA ILE A 13 -6.32 2.96 3.20
C ILE A 13 -6.66 3.82 4.41
N TYR A 14 -5.67 4.39 5.10
CA TYR A 14 -5.96 5.30 6.23
C TYR A 14 -6.19 6.74 5.75
N LYS A 15 -6.60 6.97 4.49
CA LYS A 15 -7.02 8.32 4.11
C LYS A 15 -8.33 8.58 4.84
N PRO A 16 -8.48 9.73 5.51
CA PRO A 16 -9.77 10.07 6.09
C PRO A 16 -10.80 10.26 4.98
N SER A 17 -12.07 9.94 5.23
CA SER A 17 -13.14 9.94 4.23
C SER A 17 -13.31 11.27 3.49
N HIS A 18 -12.94 12.39 4.14
CA HIS A 18 -12.97 13.72 3.55
C HIS A 18 -11.87 13.98 2.50
N LYS A 19 -10.80 13.16 2.43
CA LYS A 19 -9.73 13.31 1.44
C LYS A 19 -9.99 12.48 0.18
N LYS A 20 -9.98 13.17 -0.98
CA LYS A 20 -10.12 12.56 -2.30
C LYS A 20 -8.96 11.62 -2.66
N ARG A 21 -7.72 11.86 -2.16
CA ARG A 21 -6.54 11.04 -2.45
C ARG A 21 -5.71 10.78 -1.19
N GLY A 22 -5.14 9.58 -1.12
CA GLY A 22 -4.10 9.26 -0.15
C GLY A 22 -2.77 9.90 -0.53
N GLY A 23 -1.82 9.92 0.41
CA GLY A 23 -0.44 10.34 0.16
C GLY A 23 0.20 9.59 -1.01
N THR A 24 1.01 10.30 -1.79
CA THR A 24 1.77 9.74 -2.92
C THR A 24 3.24 9.57 -2.57
N SER A 25 3.88 8.59 -3.20
CA SER A 25 5.31 8.34 -3.08
C SER A 25 5.85 7.91 -4.44
N SER A 26 7.12 8.18 -4.69
CA SER A 26 7.86 7.61 -5.84
C SER A 26 8.52 6.28 -5.49
N TYR A 27 8.62 5.95 -4.20
CA TYR A 27 9.21 4.70 -3.71
C TYR A 27 8.19 3.57 -3.75
N TYR A 28 8.63 2.40 -4.22
CA TYR A 28 7.84 1.18 -4.25
C TYR A 28 8.70 -0.01 -3.85
N CYS A 29 8.07 -1.02 -3.27
CA CYS A 29 8.76 -2.23 -2.85
C CYS A 29 8.80 -3.22 -4.03
N LEU A 30 10.01 -3.55 -4.49
CA LEU A 30 10.21 -4.49 -5.61
C LEU A 30 9.68 -5.89 -5.27
N GLN A 31 10.05 -6.45 -4.12
CA GLN A 31 9.58 -7.77 -3.68
C GLN A 31 8.05 -7.86 -3.59
N CYS A 32 7.39 -6.83 -3.05
CA CYS A 32 5.93 -6.84 -2.98
C CYS A 32 5.25 -6.58 -4.32
N SER A 33 5.97 -6.00 -5.29
CA SER A 33 5.48 -5.77 -6.66
C SER A 33 5.72 -6.98 -7.55
N GLU A 34 6.70 -7.82 -7.23
CA GLU A 34 7.00 -9.06 -7.91
C GLU A 34 5.79 -10.01 -7.84
N GLY A 35 5.38 -10.55 -8.98
CA GLY A 35 4.18 -11.40 -9.08
C GLY A 35 2.84 -10.65 -9.01
N LYS A 36 2.82 -9.32 -8.78
CA LYS A 36 1.57 -8.51 -8.81
C LYS A 36 1.46 -7.72 -10.11
N ARG A 37 0.23 -7.59 -10.64
CA ARG A 37 -0.07 -6.76 -11.83
C ARG A 37 0.15 -5.25 -11.62
N GLY A 38 0.61 -4.82 -10.46
CA GLY A 38 0.83 -3.41 -10.14
C GLY A 38 1.88 -3.20 -9.06
N LEU A 39 2.58 -2.07 -9.14
CA LEU A 39 3.62 -1.70 -8.18
C LEU A 39 3.01 -1.41 -6.80
N VAL A 40 3.59 -2.01 -5.77
CA VAL A 40 3.28 -1.74 -4.38
C VAL A 40 4.07 -0.52 -3.93
N THR A 41 3.48 0.65 -4.16
CA THR A 41 4.04 1.93 -3.72
C THR A 41 3.82 2.12 -2.22
N LEU A 42 4.91 2.35 -1.49
CA LEU A 42 4.93 2.54 -0.05
C LEU A 42 5.69 3.82 0.28
N CYS A 43 5.23 4.51 1.31
CA CYS A 43 5.82 5.76 1.78
C CYS A 43 6.74 5.48 2.99
N ASN A 44 7.77 6.29 3.20
CA ASN A 44 8.56 6.24 4.44
C ASN A 44 8.13 7.32 5.45
N LYS A 45 6.88 7.81 5.35
CA LYS A 45 6.35 8.76 6.34
C LYS A 45 5.85 7.99 7.54
N ALA A 46 6.35 8.37 8.72
CA ALA A 46 5.81 7.93 9.99
C ALA A 46 4.35 8.38 10.11
N ARG A 47 3.53 7.53 10.71
CA ARG A 47 2.17 7.89 11.09
C ARG A 47 2.11 8.04 12.61
N ASP A 48 1.73 9.25 12.99
CA ASP A 48 1.59 9.73 14.37
C ASP A 48 0.11 9.80 14.78
N TYR A 49 -0.75 9.05 14.08
CA TYR A 49 -2.21 9.11 14.26
C TYR A 49 -2.87 7.75 14.15
N THR A 50 -2.07 6.68 14.16
CA THR A 50 -2.53 5.30 14.06
C THR A 50 -2.09 4.58 15.32
N GLU A 51 -2.83 3.55 15.74
CA GLU A 51 -2.44 2.70 16.88
C GLU A 51 -0.99 2.17 16.75
N ASP A 52 -0.50 2.09 15.51
CA ASP A 52 0.91 1.94 15.14
C ASP A 52 1.75 3.25 15.30
N GLU A 53 1.66 3.94 16.45
CA GLU A 53 2.38 5.20 16.74
C GLU A 53 3.88 5.06 16.39
N GLY A 54 4.31 5.73 15.33
CA GLY A 54 5.72 5.74 14.90
C GLY A 54 6.11 4.74 13.80
N LEU A 55 5.20 3.87 13.33
CA LEU A 55 5.51 3.03 12.16
C LEU A 55 5.38 3.83 10.85
N ILE A 56 6.31 3.59 9.92
CA ILE A 56 6.23 4.14 8.57
C ILE A 56 5.33 3.28 7.68
N CYS A 57 4.78 3.84 6.58
CA CYS A 57 3.88 3.08 5.71
C CYS A 57 4.46 1.74 5.23
N SER A 58 5.77 1.65 4.96
CA SER A 58 6.39 0.38 4.56
C SER A 58 6.37 -0.65 5.70
N GLN A 59 6.67 -0.24 6.93
CA GLN A 59 6.59 -1.10 8.11
C GLN A 59 5.16 -1.58 8.35
N ILE A 60 4.16 -0.70 8.29
CA ILE A 60 2.75 -1.10 8.44
C ILE A 60 2.38 -2.15 7.37
N TRP A 61 2.82 -1.96 6.13
CA TRP A 61 2.55 -2.93 5.05
C TRP A 61 3.20 -4.29 5.28
N HIS A 62 4.46 -4.31 5.72
CA HIS A 62 5.24 -5.54 5.87
C HIS A 62 4.98 -6.25 7.19
N VAL A 63 4.90 -5.50 8.30
CA VAL A 63 4.75 -6.00 9.66
C VAL A 63 3.28 -6.18 9.99
N THR A 64 2.51 -5.08 10.05
CA THR A 64 1.10 -5.11 10.45
C THR A 64 0.23 -5.87 9.45
N TRP A 65 0.46 -5.69 8.15
CA TRP A 65 -0.37 -6.30 7.11
C TRP A 65 0.25 -7.53 6.42
N ARG A 66 1.40 -8.02 6.92
CA ARG A 66 2.14 -9.18 6.38
C ARG A 66 2.25 -9.16 4.85
N ASN A 67 2.94 -8.16 4.31
CA ASN A 67 3.12 -7.94 2.85
C ASN A 67 1.82 -7.65 2.08
N GLY A 68 0.80 -7.17 2.78
CA GLY A 68 -0.50 -6.81 2.23
C GLY A 68 -1.52 -7.96 2.20
N GLU A 69 -1.22 -9.08 2.84
CA GLU A 69 -2.16 -10.19 3.05
C GLU A 69 -3.34 -9.78 3.94
N PHE A 70 -3.06 -8.99 4.99
CA PHE A 70 -4.06 -8.48 5.93
C PHE A 70 -4.39 -7.00 5.71
N ALA A 71 -4.03 -6.44 4.55
CA ALA A 71 -4.33 -5.04 4.25
C ALA A 71 -5.85 -4.81 4.23
N PRO A 72 -6.39 -3.82 4.98
CA PRO A 72 -7.80 -3.47 4.93
C PRO A 72 -8.20 -3.12 3.51
N LYS A 73 -9.20 -3.80 2.97
CA LYS A 73 -9.77 -3.47 1.65
C LYS A 73 -10.68 -2.23 1.79
N ALA A 74 -10.09 -1.07 2.04
CA ALA A 74 -10.83 0.19 2.05
C ALA A 74 -11.20 0.58 0.60
N GLY A 75 -12.41 0.21 0.16
CA GLY A 75 -12.94 0.53 -1.18
C GLY A 75 -12.31 -0.29 -2.32
N PRO A 76 -12.74 -0.13 -3.59
CA PRO A 76 -12.51 -1.10 -4.67
C PRO A 76 -11.05 -1.10 -5.13
N VAL A 77 -10.15 -1.62 -4.30
CA VAL A 77 -9.02 -2.41 -4.74
C VAL A 77 -9.66 -3.54 -5.53
N ARG A 78 -9.69 -3.40 -6.85
CA ARG A 78 -9.94 -4.52 -7.74
C ARG A 78 -8.83 -5.52 -7.46
N ASP A 79 -9.14 -6.49 -6.59
CA ASP A 79 -8.55 -7.81 -6.61
C ASP A 79 -8.69 -8.31 -8.05
N ARG A 80 -7.70 -8.01 -8.88
CA ARG A 80 -7.50 -8.76 -10.11
C ARG A 80 -6.88 -10.04 -9.62
N GLY A 81 -7.77 -10.98 -9.29
CA GLY A 81 -7.46 -12.26 -8.70
C GLY A 81 -6.22 -12.87 -9.31
N VAL A 82 -5.40 -13.43 -8.44
CA VAL A 82 -4.34 -14.36 -8.82
C VAL A 82 -4.99 -15.38 -9.76
N SER A 83 -4.44 -15.54 -10.96
CA SER A 83 -4.76 -16.69 -11.79
C SER A 83 -4.36 -17.91 -10.96
N LYS A 84 -5.34 -18.63 -10.40
CA LYS A 84 -5.10 -19.98 -9.87
C LYS A 84 -4.56 -20.79 -11.04
N VAL A 85 -3.29 -21.15 -10.98
CA VAL A 85 -2.73 -22.19 -11.86
C VAL A 85 -3.19 -23.52 -11.25
N PRO A 86 -4.00 -24.34 -11.94
CA PRO A 86 -4.28 -25.68 -11.49
C PRO A 86 -3.04 -26.55 -11.73
N HIS A 87 -2.70 -27.39 -10.74
CA HIS A 87 -1.91 -28.59 -10.95
C HIS A 87 -2.88 -29.77 -10.88
#